data_AF-A0A815SK61-F1
#
_entry.id   AF-A0A815SK61-F1
#
_cell.length_a   1.000
_cell.length_b   1.000
_cell.length_c   1.000
_cell.angle_alpha   90.00
_cell.angle_beta   90.00
_cell.angle_gamma   90.00
#
_symmetry.space_group_name_H-M   'P 1'
#
loop_
_entity.id
_entity.type
_entity.pdbx_description
1 polymer ?
#
loop_
_entity_poly.entity_id
_entity_poly.type
_entity_poly.pdbx_seq_one_letter_code
_entity_poly.pdbx_strand_id
1 'polypeptide(L)'
;MPARVSDDDPRCCLSSLQKFQGEDLNSRSRKKYQQEQLPADRLFYAKQNELGQRSMELQRAEEECRKAINESIKNYNDALYRETQERQNPDQAISQFGPHRIVPDRWKGMNEDQIRRIREEQQHQIEEKKRRNEEEQQHEDELNRRRIAEAKVGMIVEKNLERERRTFEHDLYNDNQRLANEQRNLKAYLDRVIYTNQPTAAYFMQFNTSSR
;
A
#
# COMPACT_ATOMS: atom_id res chain seq x y z
N MET A 1 32.73 -103.60 59.21
CA MET A 1 31.97 -102.98 58.11
C MET A 1 32.61 -101.65 57.74
N PRO A 2 32.63 -101.24 56.46
CA PRO A 2 33.19 -99.95 56.06
C PRO A 2 32.44 -98.78 56.70
N ALA A 3 33.14 -97.69 57.01
CA ALA A 3 32.63 -96.55 57.77
C ALA A 3 31.67 -95.64 56.96
N ARG A 4 31.71 -95.72 55.62
CA ARG A 4 30.78 -95.06 54.67
C ARG A 4 30.50 -96.07 53.56
N VAL A 5 29.22 -96.32 53.25
CA VAL A 5 28.81 -97.34 52.24
C VAL A 5 28.46 -96.71 50.89
N SER A 6 27.90 -95.51 50.88
CA SER A 6 27.59 -94.73 49.67
C SER A 6 27.62 -93.24 49.94
N ASP A 7 27.55 -92.42 48.89
CA ASP A 7 27.52 -90.95 49.03
C ASP A 7 26.23 -90.46 49.69
N ASP A 8 25.15 -91.23 49.57
CA ASP A 8 23.83 -90.97 50.16
C ASP A 8 23.57 -91.81 51.41
N ASP A 9 24.62 -92.30 52.09
CA ASP A 9 24.49 -93.09 53.32
C ASP A 9 23.86 -92.23 54.45
N PRO A 10 22.62 -92.52 54.89
CA PRO A 10 21.90 -91.68 55.85
C PRO A 10 22.52 -91.73 57.27
N ARG A 11 23.49 -92.61 57.52
CA ARG A 11 24.20 -92.74 58.80
C ARG A 11 25.34 -91.71 58.96
N CYS A 12 25.78 -91.09 57.88
CA CYS A 12 26.86 -90.10 57.88
C CYS A 12 26.33 -88.69 58.18
N CYS A 13 26.09 -88.38 59.45
CA CYS A 13 25.68 -87.06 59.92
C CYS A 13 26.88 -86.09 60.08
N LEU A 14 26.60 -84.79 60.32
CA LEU A 14 27.62 -83.73 60.39
C LEU A 14 28.75 -83.98 61.41
N SER A 15 28.47 -84.70 62.50
CA SER A 15 29.45 -85.05 63.54
C SER A 15 30.36 -86.23 63.18
N SER A 16 29.98 -87.03 62.17
CA SER A 16 30.74 -88.22 61.76
C SER A 16 32.05 -87.89 61.05
N LEU A 17 32.20 -86.66 60.55
CA LEU A 17 33.37 -86.20 59.75
C LEU A 17 33.66 -87.07 58.50
N GLN A 18 32.71 -87.89 58.06
CA GLN A 18 32.85 -88.80 56.91
C GLN A 18 32.36 -88.21 55.58
N LYS A 19 31.70 -87.04 55.59
CA LYS A 19 31.20 -86.33 54.40
C LYS A 19 31.34 -84.82 54.60
N PHE A 20 31.99 -84.13 53.66
CA PHE A 20 32.20 -82.68 53.71
C PHE A 20 31.40 -81.98 52.61
N GLN A 21 30.71 -80.87 52.91
CA GLN A 21 29.96 -80.13 51.89
C GLN A 21 30.84 -79.45 50.85
N GLY A 22 32.12 -79.21 51.15
CA GLY A 22 33.10 -78.70 50.17
C GLY A 22 33.62 -79.76 49.19
N GLU A 23 33.31 -81.04 49.40
CA GLU A 23 33.70 -82.14 48.52
C GLU A 23 32.74 -82.20 47.31
N ASP A 24 33.03 -81.43 46.25
CA ASP A 24 32.21 -81.40 45.02
C ASP A 24 32.46 -82.63 44.14
N LEU A 25 31.66 -83.67 44.38
CA LEU A 25 31.65 -84.92 43.60
C LEU A 25 31.30 -84.69 42.12
N ASN A 26 30.60 -83.59 41.79
CA ASN A 26 30.23 -83.21 40.42
C ASN A 26 31.22 -82.24 39.76
N SER A 27 32.37 -81.97 40.39
CA SER A 27 33.35 -80.99 39.89
C SER A 27 33.85 -81.28 38.48
N ARG A 28 34.06 -82.56 38.12
CA ARG A 28 34.46 -82.97 36.76
C ARG A 28 33.38 -82.66 35.72
N SER A 29 32.13 -83.01 36.00
CA SER A 29 30.99 -82.75 35.12
C SER A 29 30.73 -81.24 34.97
N ARG A 30 30.82 -80.48 36.06
CA ARG A 30 30.71 -79.01 36.07
C ARG A 30 31.80 -78.36 35.22
N LYS A 31 33.06 -78.79 35.38
CA LYS A 31 34.20 -78.31 34.56
C LYS A 31 34.03 -78.65 33.09
N LYS A 32 33.56 -79.86 32.76
CA LYS A 32 33.29 -80.28 31.38
C LYS A 32 32.20 -79.40 30.74
N TYR A 33 31.09 -79.18 31.45
CA TYR A 33 30.03 -78.29 30.99
C TYR A 33 30.52 -76.85 30.80
N GLN A 34 31.29 -76.30 31.74
CA GLN A 34 31.89 -74.95 31.60
C GLN A 34 32.87 -74.88 30.41
N GLN A 35 33.68 -75.92 30.20
CA GLN A 35 34.60 -76.00 29.06
C GLN A 35 33.87 -76.12 27.72
N GLU A 36 32.67 -76.72 27.68
CA GLU A 36 31.82 -76.80 26.49
C GLU A 36 31.04 -75.50 26.21
N GLN A 37 30.64 -74.76 27.25
CA GLN A 37 29.95 -73.46 27.10
C GLN A 37 30.89 -72.34 26.64
N LEU A 38 32.13 -72.29 27.15
CA LEU A 38 33.09 -71.21 26.84
C LEU A 38 33.39 -71.01 25.34
N PRO A 39 33.53 -72.06 24.51
CA PRO A 39 33.63 -71.91 23.05
C PRO A 39 32.33 -71.43 22.40
N ALA A 40 31.17 -71.92 22.85
CA ALA A 40 29.87 -71.53 22.31
C ALA A 40 29.60 -70.04 22.57
N ASP A 41 29.85 -69.57 23.80
CA ASP A 41 29.73 -68.15 24.16
C ASP A 41 30.69 -67.29 23.34
N ARG A 42 31.96 -67.71 23.20
CA ARG A 42 32.94 -66.98 22.38
C ARG A 42 32.52 -66.86 20.93
N LEU A 43 32.02 -67.94 20.33
CA LEU A 43 31.51 -67.93 18.95
C LEU A 43 30.27 -67.03 18.83
N PHE A 44 29.37 -67.08 19.81
CA PHE A 44 28.20 -66.21 19.86
C PHE A 44 28.61 -64.73 19.88
N TYR A 45 29.49 -64.31 20.80
CA TYR A 45 29.97 -62.93 20.86
C TYR A 45 30.73 -62.50 19.59
N ALA A 46 31.58 -63.38 19.03
CA ALA A 46 32.27 -63.10 17.78
C ALA A 46 31.28 -62.87 16.62
N LYS A 47 30.24 -63.72 16.51
CA LYS A 47 29.17 -63.57 15.51
C LYS A 47 28.38 -62.28 15.70
N GLN A 48 28.05 -61.91 16.94
CA GLN A 48 27.34 -60.66 17.23
C GLN A 48 28.17 -59.43 16.85
N ASN A 49 29.46 -59.44 17.16
CA ASN A 49 30.38 -58.36 16.77
C ASN A 49 30.52 -58.27 15.25
N GLU A 50 30.67 -59.40 14.56
CA GLU A 50 30.74 -59.45 13.10
C GLU A 50 29.46 -58.93 12.45
N LEU A 51 28.28 -59.35 12.92
CA LEU A 51 27.00 -58.86 12.44
C LEU A 51 26.84 -57.36 12.72
N GLY A 52 27.30 -56.87 13.88
CA GLY A 52 27.32 -55.46 14.21
C GLY A 52 28.21 -54.64 13.28
N GLN A 53 29.42 -55.14 12.97
CA GLN A 53 30.32 -54.52 12.01
C GLN A 53 29.72 -54.46 10.59
N ARG A 54 29.19 -55.59 10.11
CA ARG A 54 28.52 -55.67 8.79
C ARG A 54 27.31 -54.74 8.71
N SER A 55 26.52 -54.64 9.79
CA SER A 55 25.38 -53.72 9.86
C SER A 55 25.82 -52.26 9.73
N MET A 56 26.88 -51.85 10.46
CA MET A 56 27.44 -50.50 10.34
C MET A 56 28.00 -50.21 8.95
N GLU A 57 28.67 -51.18 8.32
CA GLU A 57 29.20 -51.04 6.95
C GLU A 57 28.08 -50.88 5.92
N LEU A 58 27.04 -51.71 6.00
CA LEU A 58 25.86 -51.61 5.13
C LEU A 58 25.17 -50.26 5.31
N GLN A 59 24.97 -49.81 6.55
CA GLN A 59 24.37 -48.51 6.82
C GLN A 59 25.21 -47.36 6.23
N ARG A 60 26.54 -47.40 6.38
CA ARG A 60 27.43 -46.39 5.76
C ARG A 60 27.33 -46.40 4.24
N ALA A 61 27.36 -47.58 3.62
CA ALA A 61 27.23 -47.71 2.17
C ALA A 61 25.87 -47.21 1.66
N GLU A 62 24.77 -47.51 2.37
CA GLU A 62 23.44 -46.96 2.06
C GLU A 62 23.41 -45.43 2.20
N GLU A 63 24.01 -44.89 3.25
CA GLU A 63 24.10 -43.45 3.46
C GLU A 63 24.92 -42.76 2.37
N GLU A 64 26.02 -43.36 1.93
CA GLU A 64 26.86 -42.86 0.82
C GLU A 64 26.11 -42.89 -0.51
N CYS A 65 25.47 -44.02 -0.85
CA CYS A 65 24.62 -44.12 -2.04
C CYS A 65 23.50 -43.07 -2.02
N ARG A 66 22.83 -42.90 -0.87
CA ARG A 66 21.78 -41.89 -0.69
C ARG A 66 22.31 -40.48 -0.89
N LYS A 67 23.49 -40.17 -0.34
CA LYS A 67 24.15 -38.87 -0.53
C LYS A 67 24.50 -38.64 -2.00
N ALA A 68 25.09 -39.63 -2.67
CA ALA A 68 25.46 -39.54 -4.08
C ALA A 68 24.23 -39.33 -4.99
N ILE A 69 23.12 -40.04 -4.73
CA ILE A 69 21.85 -39.84 -5.44
C ILE A 69 21.34 -38.41 -5.23
N ASN A 70 21.30 -37.95 -3.98
CA ASN A 70 20.83 -36.60 -3.66
C ASN A 70 21.69 -35.52 -4.30
N GLU A 71 23.01 -35.69 -4.31
CA GLU A 71 23.94 -34.78 -4.97
C GLU A 71 23.75 -34.77 -6.48
N SER A 72 23.59 -35.94 -7.10
CA SER A 72 23.27 -36.05 -8.53
C SER A 72 21.95 -35.37 -8.89
N ILE A 73 20.91 -35.54 -8.07
CA ILE A 73 19.60 -34.90 -8.27
C ILE A 73 19.74 -33.38 -8.14
N LYS A 74 20.47 -32.90 -7.13
CA LYS A 74 20.73 -31.48 -6.94
C LYS A 74 21.42 -30.89 -8.17
N ASN A 75 22.49 -31.52 -8.63
CA ASN A 75 23.24 -31.06 -9.80
C ASN A 75 22.37 -31.04 -11.06
N TYR A 76 21.51 -32.06 -11.25
CA TYR A 76 20.55 -32.10 -12.35
C TYR A 76 19.54 -30.95 -12.27
N ASN A 77 18.94 -30.73 -11.09
CA ASN A 77 17.97 -29.65 -10.88
C ASN A 77 18.61 -28.27 -11.09
N ASP A 78 19.84 -28.08 -10.62
CA ASP A 78 20.61 -26.84 -10.82
C ASP A 78 20.90 -26.61 -12.32
N ALA A 79 21.28 -27.66 -13.06
CA ALA A 79 21.51 -27.59 -14.50
C ALA A 79 20.22 -27.26 -15.26
N LEU A 80 19.12 -27.93 -14.92
CA LEU A 80 17.80 -27.67 -15.51
C LEU A 80 17.36 -26.22 -15.24
N TYR A 81 17.57 -25.74 -14.01
CA TYR A 81 17.25 -24.35 -13.66
C TYR A 81 18.03 -23.37 -14.53
N ARG A 82 19.34 -23.58 -14.70
CA ARG A 82 20.17 -22.73 -15.59
C ARG A 82 19.68 -22.74 -17.03
N GLU A 83 19.38 -23.92 -17.58
CA GLU A 83 18.85 -24.02 -18.94
C GLU A 83 17.53 -23.27 -19.08
N THR A 84 16.63 -23.39 -18.11
CA THR A 84 15.36 -22.66 -18.14
C THR A 84 15.56 -21.15 -18.06
N GLN A 85 16.49 -20.67 -17.24
CA GLN A 85 16.83 -19.24 -17.17
C GLN A 85 17.38 -18.73 -18.49
N GLU A 86 18.29 -19.47 -19.12
CA GLU A 86 18.82 -19.13 -20.43
C GLU A 86 17.70 -19.06 -21.46
N ARG A 87 16.82 -20.07 -21.54
CA ARG A 87 15.66 -20.09 -22.45
C ARG A 87 14.69 -18.94 -22.26
N GLN A 88 14.55 -18.43 -21.04
CA GLN A 88 13.65 -17.31 -20.71
C GLN A 88 14.36 -15.96 -20.76
N ASN A 89 15.66 -15.92 -21.03
CA ASN A 89 16.42 -14.68 -21.06
C ASN A 89 15.88 -13.75 -22.17
N PRO A 90 15.35 -12.56 -21.82
CA PRO A 90 14.84 -11.58 -22.78
C PRO A 90 15.89 -11.13 -23.82
N ASP A 91 17.17 -11.17 -23.47
CA ASP A 91 18.27 -10.73 -24.34
C ASP A 91 18.43 -11.61 -25.58
N GLN A 92 17.89 -12.84 -25.58
CA GLN A 92 17.88 -13.70 -26.77
C GLN A 92 17.05 -13.13 -27.93
N ALA A 93 16.14 -12.20 -27.63
CA ALA A 93 15.34 -11.52 -28.63
C ALA A 93 16.12 -10.42 -29.35
N ILE A 94 17.31 -10.02 -28.88
CA ILE A 94 18.08 -8.94 -29.51
C ILE A 94 18.54 -9.35 -30.90
N SER A 95 18.19 -8.55 -31.91
CA SER A 95 18.59 -8.79 -33.29
C SER A 95 20.08 -8.52 -33.49
N GLN A 96 20.72 -9.33 -34.35
CA GLN A 96 22.08 -9.07 -34.81
C GLN A 96 22.22 -7.73 -35.55
N PHE A 97 21.13 -7.20 -36.10
CA PHE A 97 21.08 -5.90 -36.78
C PHE A 97 20.91 -4.71 -35.82
N GLY A 98 20.90 -4.97 -34.52
CA GLY A 98 21.03 -3.94 -33.48
C GLY A 98 19.98 -4.06 -32.35
N PRO A 99 20.26 -3.46 -31.18
CA PRO A 99 19.43 -3.62 -29.97
C PRO A 99 18.00 -3.06 -30.07
N HIS A 100 17.77 -2.12 -30.99
CA HIS A 100 16.45 -1.53 -31.24
C HIS A 100 15.49 -2.48 -31.96
N ARG A 101 16.00 -3.59 -32.51
CA ARG A 101 15.20 -4.60 -33.22
C ARG A 101 15.14 -5.86 -32.38
N ILE A 102 13.94 -6.41 -32.29
CA ILE A 102 13.69 -7.69 -31.64
C ILE A 102 13.37 -8.75 -32.69
N VAL A 103 13.81 -9.97 -32.44
CA VAL A 103 13.40 -11.17 -33.18
C VAL A 103 12.08 -11.65 -32.57
N PRO A 104 10.94 -11.53 -33.28
CA PRO A 104 9.62 -11.79 -32.69
C PRO A 104 9.49 -13.18 -32.07
N ASP A 105 10.00 -14.21 -32.76
CA ASP A 105 9.90 -15.62 -32.31
C ASP A 105 10.62 -15.90 -30.98
N ARG A 106 11.62 -15.06 -30.64
CA ARG A 106 12.45 -15.19 -29.43
C ARG A 106 12.03 -14.23 -28.32
N TRP A 107 10.97 -13.46 -28.53
CA TRP A 107 10.51 -12.50 -27.54
C TRP A 107 9.94 -13.20 -26.31
N LYS A 108 10.51 -12.90 -25.14
CA LYS A 108 10.09 -13.42 -23.82
C LYS A 108 9.65 -12.32 -22.85
N GLY A 109 9.45 -11.10 -23.35
CA GLY A 109 9.10 -9.94 -22.54
C GLY A 109 10.23 -8.91 -22.47
N MET A 110 9.99 -7.85 -21.69
CA MET A 110 10.97 -6.78 -21.46
C MET A 110 11.95 -7.17 -20.35
N ASN A 111 13.17 -6.64 -20.42
CA ASN A 111 14.16 -6.77 -19.35
C ASN A 111 13.68 -6.03 -18.09
N GLU A 112 14.03 -6.54 -16.90
CA GLU A 112 13.74 -5.92 -15.60
C GLU A 112 14.19 -4.46 -15.53
N ASP A 113 15.34 -4.12 -16.11
CA ASP A 113 15.83 -2.74 -16.18
C ASP A 113 14.92 -1.84 -17.01
N GLN A 114 14.36 -2.35 -18.11
CA GLN A 114 13.41 -1.60 -18.94
C GLN A 114 12.10 -1.39 -18.18
N ILE A 115 11.61 -2.43 -17.51
CA ILE A 115 10.41 -2.37 -16.68
C ILE A 115 10.61 -1.37 -15.53
N ARG A 116 11.79 -1.36 -14.89
CA ARG A 116 12.13 -0.41 -13.82
C ARG A 116 12.07 1.04 -14.33
N ARG A 117 12.69 1.33 -15.48
CA ARG A 117 12.64 2.66 -16.10
C ARG A 117 11.21 3.11 -16.41
N ILE A 118 10.37 2.20 -16.94
CA ILE A 118 8.96 2.49 -17.22
C ILE A 118 8.23 2.86 -15.92
N ARG A 119 8.50 2.14 -14.81
CA ARG A 119 7.89 2.44 -13.50
C ARG A 119 8.37 3.77 -12.94
N GLU A 120 9.65 4.08 -13.05
CA GLU A 120 10.22 5.37 -12.64
C GLU A 120 9.57 6.52 -13.42
N GLU A 121 9.42 6.37 -14.73
CA GLU A 121 8.76 7.34 -15.60
C GLU A 121 7.28 7.52 -15.24
N GLN A 122 6.56 6.42 -14.97
CA GLN A 122 5.17 6.48 -14.51
C GLN A 122 5.03 7.24 -13.20
N GLN A 123 5.95 7.02 -12.26
CA GLN A 123 5.96 7.72 -10.99
C GLN A 123 6.19 9.23 -11.20
N HIS A 124 7.14 9.59 -12.06
CA HIS A 124 7.38 10.99 -12.43
C HIS A 124 6.13 11.63 -13.07
N GLN A 125 5.44 10.93 -13.97
CA GLN A 125 4.21 11.41 -14.60
C GLN A 125 3.07 11.63 -13.58
N ILE A 126 2.95 10.77 -12.58
CA ILE A 126 1.97 10.92 -11.50
C ILE A 126 2.26 12.19 -10.69
N GLU A 127 3.52 12.40 -10.34
CA GLU A 127 3.96 13.57 -9.57
C GLU A 127 3.77 14.87 -10.35
N GLU A 128 4.14 14.91 -11.64
CA GLU A 128 3.90 16.07 -12.50
C GLU A 128 2.41 16.36 -12.68
N LYS A 129 1.58 15.32 -12.84
CA LYS A 129 0.14 15.49 -12.94
C LYS A 129 -0.44 16.05 -11.64
N LYS A 130 0.03 15.56 -10.49
CA LYS A 130 -0.38 16.10 -9.19
C LYS A 130 0.00 17.57 -9.04
N ARG A 131 1.23 17.95 -9.40
CA ARG A 131 1.69 19.35 -9.37
C ARG A 131 0.82 20.25 -10.25
N ARG A 132 0.55 19.83 -11.49
CA ARG A 132 -0.32 20.60 -12.41
C ARG A 132 -1.73 20.80 -11.86
N ASN A 133 -2.32 19.76 -11.27
CA ASN A 133 -3.65 19.87 -10.67
C ASN A 133 -3.64 20.83 -9.46
N GLU A 134 -2.58 20.82 -8.65
CA GLU A 134 -2.44 21.76 -7.53
C GLU A 134 -2.29 23.20 -8.01
N GLU A 135 -1.50 23.45 -9.07
CA GLU A 135 -1.36 24.76 -9.71
C GLU A 135 -2.70 25.26 -10.29
N GLU A 136 -3.44 24.38 -10.97
CA GLU A 136 -4.76 24.69 -11.53
C GLU A 136 -5.77 25.04 -10.43
N GLN A 137 -5.80 24.27 -9.35
CA GLN A 137 -6.66 24.56 -8.19
C GLN A 137 -6.33 25.92 -7.57
N GLN A 138 -5.04 26.24 -7.39
CA GLN A 138 -4.62 27.53 -6.85
C GLN A 138 -5.05 28.69 -7.75
N HIS A 139 -4.95 28.51 -9.06
CA HIS A 139 -5.40 29.50 -10.03
C HIS A 139 -6.92 29.70 -9.98
N GLU A 140 -7.69 28.61 -9.93
CA GLU A 140 -9.14 28.65 -9.81
C GLU A 140 -9.58 29.36 -8.52
N ASP A 141 -8.92 29.05 -7.40
CA ASP A 141 -9.15 29.69 -6.10
C ASP A 141 -8.88 31.20 -6.17
N GLU A 142 -7.80 31.61 -6.83
CA GLU A 142 -7.47 33.02 -7.03
C GLU A 142 -8.55 33.74 -7.86
N LEU A 143 -8.95 33.15 -8.98
CA LEU A 143 -10.02 33.69 -9.82
C LEU A 143 -11.34 33.77 -9.06
N ASN A 144 -11.65 32.79 -8.21
CA ASN A 144 -12.84 32.83 -7.37
C ASN A 144 -12.78 33.98 -6.35
N ARG A 145 -11.62 34.16 -5.68
CA ARG A 145 -11.41 35.28 -4.75
C ARG A 145 -11.60 36.63 -5.44
N ARG A 146 -11.04 36.80 -6.65
CA ARG A 146 -11.20 38.03 -7.45
C ARG A 146 -12.67 38.28 -7.81
N ARG A 147 -13.38 37.26 -8.30
CA ARG A 147 -14.81 37.33 -8.62
C ARG A 147 -15.64 37.79 -7.42
N ILE A 148 -15.39 37.22 -6.23
CA ILE A 148 -16.11 37.60 -5.00
C ILE A 148 -15.80 39.06 -4.61
N ALA A 149 -14.53 39.48 -4.71
CA ALA A 149 -14.13 40.85 -4.38
C ALA A 149 -14.76 41.87 -5.35
N GLU A 150 -14.73 41.60 -6.65
CA GLU A 150 -15.34 42.43 -7.70
C GLU A 150 -16.85 42.54 -7.51
N ALA A 151 -17.55 41.43 -7.26
CA ALA A 151 -18.97 41.44 -6.96
C ALA A 151 -19.30 42.33 -5.76
N LYS A 152 -18.48 42.26 -4.69
CA LYS A 152 -18.63 43.12 -3.51
C LYS A 152 -18.44 44.60 -3.83
N VAL A 153 -17.42 44.94 -4.62
CA VAL A 153 -17.19 46.33 -5.06
C VAL A 153 -18.34 46.82 -5.94
N GLY A 154 -18.82 46.00 -6.88
CA GLY A 154 -19.97 46.30 -7.72
C GLY A 154 -21.22 46.65 -6.92
N MET A 155 -21.57 45.84 -5.91
CA MET A 155 -22.69 46.14 -5.02
C MET A 155 -22.53 47.46 -4.26
N ILE A 156 -21.32 47.83 -3.86
CA ILE A 156 -21.06 49.09 -3.14
C ILE A 156 -21.26 50.28 -4.09
N VAL A 157 -20.73 50.18 -5.32
CA VAL A 157 -20.87 51.23 -6.34
C VAL A 157 -22.35 51.42 -6.70
N GLU A 158 -23.09 50.33 -6.93
CA GLU A 158 -24.52 50.38 -7.23
C GLU A 158 -25.31 51.07 -6.11
N LYS A 159 -25.05 50.70 -4.84
CA LYS A 159 -25.69 51.37 -3.69
C LYS A 159 -25.36 52.86 -3.58
N ASN A 160 -24.15 53.26 -3.93
CA ASN A 160 -23.77 54.68 -3.92
C ASN A 160 -24.48 55.44 -5.04
N LEU A 161 -24.53 54.87 -6.25
CA LEU A 161 -25.26 55.43 -7.39
C LEU A 161 -26.76 55.60 -7.06
N GLU A 162 -27.37 54.60 -6.41
CA GLU A 162 -28.76 54.69 -5.97
C GLU A 162 -28.99 55.84 -4.98
N ARG A 163 -28.07 56.07 -4.05
CA ARG A 163 -28.17 57.16 -3.08
C ARG A 163 -28.10 58.52 -3.77
N GLU A 164 -27.11 58.71 -4.65
CA GLU A 164 -26.95 59.93 -5.43
C GLU A 164 -28.16 60.18 -6.35
N ARG A 165 -28.68 59.12 -6.97
CA ARG A 165 -29.90 59.20 -7.78
C ARG A 165 -31.09 59.66 -6.94
N ARG A 166 -31.28 59.12 -5.73
CA ARG A 166 -32.38 59.55 -4.85
C ARG A 166 -32.25 61.01 -4.42
N THR A 167 -31.03 61.48 -4.10
CA THR A 167 -30.82 62.89 -3.75
C THR A 167 -31.10 63.79 -4.95
N PHE A 168 -30.62 63.42 -6.13
CA PHE A 168 -30.86 64.15 -7.37
C PHE A 168 -32.34 64.23 -7.73
N GLU A 169 -33.06 63.10 -7.64
CA GLU A 169 -34.50 63.05 -7.90
C GLU A 169 -35.30 63.92 -6.91
N HIS A 170 -34.89 63.94 -5.65
CA HIS A 170 -35.49 64.80 -4.63
C HIS A 170 -35.25 66.29 -4.93
N ASP A 171 -34.04 66.67 -5.30
CA ASP A 171 -33.71 68.06 -5.62
C ASP A 171 -34.45 68.53 -6.88
N LEU A 172 -34.46 67.68 -7.93
CA LEU A 172 -35.23 67.92 -9.15
C LEU A 172 -36.72 68.09 -8.85
N TYR A 173 -37.28 67.27 -7.96
CA TYR A 173 -38.68 67.41 -7.53
C TYR A 173 -38.93 68.77 -6.86
N ASN A 174 -38.05 69.20 -5.95
CA ASN A 174 -38.19 70.49 -5.27
C ASN A 174 -38.10 71.67 -6.24
N ASP A 175 -37.16 71.63 -7.17
CA ASP A 175 -37.01 72.68 -8.19
C ASP A 175 -38.22 72.74 -9.11
N ASN A 176 -38.72 71.58 -9.56
CA ASN A 176 -39.96 71.52 -10.35
C ASN A 176 -41.15 72.11 -9.60
N GLN A 177 -41.27 71.87 -8.29
CA GLN A 177 -42.32 72.47 -7.46
C GLN A 177 -42.17 73.99 -7.35
N ARG A 178 -40.95 74.49 -7.16
CA ARG A 178 -40.68 75.95 -7.10
C ARG A 178 -41.03 76.61 -8.44
N LEU A 179 -40.54 76.06 -9.55
CA LEU A 179 -40.82 76.56 -10.89
C LEU A 179 -42.33 76.57 -11.20
N ALA A 180 -43.06 75.51 -10.83
CA ALA A 180 -44.51 75.46 -11.01
C ALA A 180 -45.24 76.54 -10.21
N ASN A 181 -44.80 76.80 -8.97
CA ASN A 181 -45.36 77.86 -8.13
C ASN A 181 -45.05 79.25 -8.70
N GLU A 182 -43.81 79.50 -9.12
CA GLU A 182 -43.39 80.76 -9.75
C GLU A 182 -44.19 81.03 -11.02
N GLN A 183 -44.35 80.03 -11.89
CA GLN A 183 -45.14 80.14 -13.11
C GLN A 183 -46.61 80.44 -12.79
N ARG A 184 -47.19 79.76 -11.79
CA ARG A 184 -48.58 80.02 -11.34
C ARG A 184 -48.74 81.45 -10.82
N ASN A 185 -47.79 81.93 -10.02
CA ASN A 185 -47.79 83.28 -9.45
C ASN A 185 -47.63 84.35 -10.55
N LEU A 186 -46.70 84.15 -11.48
CA LEU A 186 -46.48 85.06 -12.61
C LEU A 186 -47.74 85.15 -13.47
N LYS A 187 -48.36 84.00 -13.78
CA LYS A 187 -49.62 83.98 -14.53
C LYS A 187 -50.71 84.76 -13.82
N ALA A 188 -50.88 84.54 -12.52
CA ALA A 188 -51.84 85.29 -11.71
C ALA A 188 -51.55 86.79 -11.68
N TYR A 189 -50.28 87.21 -11.66
CA TYR A 189 -49.87 88.61 -11.75
C TYR A 189 -50.20 89.21 -13.12
N LEU A 190 -49.85 88.53 -14.21
CA LEU A 190 -50.16 88.98 -15.58
C LEU A 190 -51.67 89.18 -15.75
N ASP A 191 -52.46 88.17 -15.36
CA ASP A 191 -53.92 88.20 -15.48
C ASP A 191 -54.56 89.32 -14.66
N ARG A 192 -54.03 89.60 -13.45
CA ARG A 192 -54.61 90.62 -12.55
C ARG A 192 -54.13 92.04 -12.80
N VAL A 193 -52.84 92.23 -13.08
CA VAL A 193 -52.18 93.54 -13.08
C VAL A 193 -51.93 94.06 -14.50
N ILE A 194 -51.57 93.19 -15.44
CA ILE A 194 -51.17 93.60 -16.79
C ILE A 194 -52.33 93.49 -17.78
N TYR A 195 -53.08 92.39 -17.72
CA TYR A 195 -54.18 92.11 -18.65
C TYR A 195 -55.53 92.72 -18.22
N THR A 196 -55.56 93.48 -17.12
CA THR A 196 -56.71 94.30 -16.76
C THR A 196 -56.59 95.67 -17.41
N ASN A 197 -57.27 95.88 -18.54
CA ASN A 197 -57.28 97.18 -19.20
C ASN A 197 -58.22 98.13 -18.46
N GLN A 198 -57.65 98.98 -17.60
CA GLN A 198 -58.39 100.07 -16.97
C GLN A 198 -58.32 101.32 -17.85
N PRO A 199 -59.46 101.88 -18.29
CA PRO A 199 -59.47 103.07 -19.13
C PRO A 199 -58.81 104.25 -18.40
N THR A 200 -57.79 104.82 -19.04
CA THR A 200 -57.06 105.97 -18.49
C THR A 200 -57.95 107.21 -18.42
N ALA A 201 -57.73 108.12 -17.47
CA ALA A 201 -58.52 109.36 -17.35
C ALA A 201 -58.63 110.14 -18.68
N ALA A 202 -57.57 110.12 -19.50
CA ALA A 202 -57.54 110.70 -20.84
C ALA A 202 -58.60 110.12 -21.80
N TYR A 203 -58.95 108.83 -21.66
CA TYR A 203 -60.00 108.18 -22.46
C TYR A 203 -61.38 108.78 -22.15
N PHE A 204 -61.72 108.96 -20.87
CA PHE A 204 -63.01 109.55 -20.49
C PHE A 204 -63.11 111.04 -20.83
N MET A 205 -61.98 111.76 -20.79
CA MET A 205 -61.91 113.18 -21.18
C MET A 205 -62.14 113.42 -22.68
N GLN A 206 -62.14 112.39 -23.53
CA GLN A 206 -62.43 112.56 -24.97
C GLN A 206 -63.93 112.80 -25.24
N PHE A 207 -64.81 112.31 -24.38
CA PHE A 207 -66.26 112.42 -24.55
C PHE A 207 -66.80 113.74 -23.96
N ASN A 208 -67.86 114.31 -24.56
CA ASN A 208 -68.46 115.62 -24.20
C ASN A 208 -67.55 116.85 -24.37
N THR A 209 -66.53 116.78 -25.22
CA THR A 209 -65.58 117.88 -25.49
C THR A 209 -66.06 118.90 -26.53
N SER A 210 -67.13 118.59 -27.27
CA SER A 210 -67.72 119.46 -28.29
C SER A 210 -69.24 119.49 -28.11
N SER A 211 -69.81 120.69 -28.01
CA SER A 211 -71.26 120.92 -28.02
C SER A 211 -71.75 120.94 -29.47
N ARG A 212 -72.41 119.86 -29.92
CA ARG A 212 -73.11 119.82 -31.19
C ARG A 212 -74.59 120.09 -30.98
#